data_AF-A0A832Q8Y9-F1
#
_entry.id   AF-A0A832Q8Y9-F1
#
_cell.length_a   1.000
_cell.length_b   1.000
_cell.length_c   1.000
_cell.angle_alpha   90.00
_cell.angle_beta   90.00
_cell.angle_gamma   90.00
#
_symmetry.space_group_name_H-M   'P 1'
#
loop_
_entity.id
_entity.type
_entity.pdbx_description
1 polymer ?
#
loop_
_entity_poly.entity_id
_entity_poly.type
_entity_poly.pdbx_seq_one_letter_code
_entity_poly.pdbx_strand_id
1 'polypeptide(L)'
;IHWHINGDVTGQYIKNSAIHDTYSRCVTIHGTDNLLVENNVTYNTVGHCFFMEDGIEQGNQVIGNLGIQTKCHPTLPCNPTNLVLQYQSTEGQASEHVLIPSDNTVSTFWITNPNNIYRDNVAAGSDQIGFWMAFSTHPTGAFEGTEIGANTWPSRSQLGEFSGNTAHSNFDGFMLDRGQRPDGTFGIAGPNLVSYADPADTSSEVLVAHFDDFTGYKNRNGAIWGRGEAHLYTNLKLADNAIGFTHATASPGVAAYTSRVVDSLFVGESDNIGNPTTPEEIAYGRSLPMPAGHADFPIRGYEYYDFHHEVENVTFVNYEPNELRDAGALSYLLFTSFGMSTSNWAKGITFENAKPVSFPPIQKRWASDYGRSAAYKSAAIHDLDGSVTGIPGAYVVIDNGIAADEEACEMKPSWNAAVCVGDMGRFTIGGNFSGFEAGPITDPIILQRDGKRFEYTGQATIGSGAELRVETSRDTLSLSLSEMDEGSWLLFELPGFNSTATGVEKSSLAALRDASDTSYYKDDNSLWVKLVVTDANNEGPVVEAVGRLMAQANIEVSR
;
A
#
# COMPACT_ATOMS: atom_id res chain seq x y z
N ILE A 1 17.66 4.39 29.96
CA ILE A 1 16.78 4.54 31.16
C ILE A 1 15.61 3.58 31.00
N HIS A 2 15.15 2.92 32.06
CA HIS A 2 14.20 1.81 31.92
C HIS A 2 13.17 1.81 33.07
N TRP A 3 11.90 2.06 32.73
CA TRP A 3 10.76 1.73 33.58
C TRP A 3 10.35 0.30 33.29
N HIS A 4 10.45 -0.57 34.29
CA HIS A 4 10.36 -2.01 34.12
C HIS A 4 9.19 -2.56 34.94
N ILE A 5 8.07 -2.77 34.26
CA ILE A 5 6.86 -3.41 34.77
C ILE A 5 6.33 -2.65 36.01
N ASN A 6 6.15 -1.33 35.85
CA ASN A 6 5.76 -0.45 36.94
C ASN A 6 4.23 -0.23 37.04
N GLY A 7 3.45 -0.65 36.03
CA GLY A 7 2.03 -0.30 35.93
C GLY A 7 1.82 1.20 35.79
N ASP A 8 0.78 1.74 36.42
CA ASP A 8 0.52 3.19 36.43
C ASP A 8 1.61 3.97 37.19
N VAL A 9 2.32 4.83 36.47
CA VAL A 9 3.37 5.70 37.02
C VAL A 9 3.02 7.18 36.93
N THR A 10 1.73 7.52 36.93
CA THR A 10 1.25 8.91 36.89
C THR A 10 2.11 9.83 37.77
N GLY A 11 2.69 10.86 37.13
CA GLY A 11 3.56 11.85 37.78
C GLY A 11 5.07 11.54 37.71
N GLN A 12 5.46 10.34 37.26
CA GLN A 12 6.84 10.04 36.90
C GLN A 12 7.16 10.55 35.50
N TYR A 13 8.43 10.91 35.29
CA TYR A 13 8.87 11.46 34.02
C TYR A 13 10.36 11.28 33.76
N ILE A 14 10.72 11.37 32.49
CA ILE A 14 12.03 11.84 32.05
C ILE A 14 11.82 13.08 31.17
N LYS A 15 12.48 14.19 31.53
CA LYS A 15 12.33 15.42 30.76
C LYS A 15 13.59 16.26 30.67
N ASN A 16 13.69 17.05 29.59
CA ASN A 16 14.76 18.02 29.37
C ASN A 16 16.17 17.43 29.57
N SER A 17 16.37 16.19 29.12
CA SER A 17 17.59 15.42 29.35
C SER A 17 18.33 15.13 28.05
N ALA A 18 19.64 14.91 28.16
CA ALA A 18 20.47 14.42 27.07
C ALA A 18 20.91 12.97 27.33
N ILE A 19 20.71 12.07 26.37
CA ILE A 19 21.09 10.65 26.47
C ILE A 19 21.90 10.30 25.22
N HIS A 20 23.19 10.03 25.37
CA HIS A 20 24.03 9.79 24.21
C HIS A 20 25.05 8.68 24.42
N ASP A 21 25.57 8.14 23.32
CA ASP A 21 26.57 7.07 23.28
C ASP A 21 26.13 5.82 24.07
N THR A 22 24.89 5.39 23.84
CA THR A 22 24.29 4.24 24.54
C THR A 22 24.34 2.97 23.70
N TYR A 23 24.74 1.85 24.31
CA TYR A 23 24.80 0.54 23.63
C TYR A 23 23.45 -0.20 23.51
N SER A 24 22.39 0.34 24.13
CA SER A 24 20.95 -0.04 24.07
C SER A 24 20.34 0.20 25.47
N ARG A 25 19.23 0.90 25.68
CA ARG A 25 18.36 1.75 24.82
C ARG A 25 18.34 3.19 25.38
N CYS A 26 17.71 4.16 24.71
CA CYS A 26 17.56 5.53 25.26
C CYS A 26 16.60 5.54 26.46
N VAL A 27 15.32 5.30 26.20
CA VAL A 27 14.23 5.28 27.18
C VAL A 27 13.34 4.07 26.87
N THR A 28 13.26 3.14 27.81
CA THR A 28 12.39 1.97 27.74
C THR A 28 11.15 2.17 28.61
N ILE A 29 9.98 2.00 27.99
CA ILE A 29 8.66 1.94 28.62
C ILE A 29 8.20 0.47 28.52
N HIS A 30 8.38 -0.29 29.59
CA HIS A 30 8.05 -1.72 29.63
C HIS A 30 7.01 -1.94 30.72
N GLY A 31 5.83 -2.45 30.37
CA GLY A 31 4.76 -2.74 31.33
C GLY A 31 4.37 -1.55 32.20
N THR A 32 4.37 -0.35 31.61
CA THR A 32 4.29 0.93 32.32
C THR A 32 3.30 1.85 31.61
N ASP A 33 2.39 2.45 32.38
CA ASP A 33 1.30 3.29 31.90
C ASP A 33 1.43 4.73 32.44
N ASN A 34 0.92 5.70 31.68
CA ASN A 34 0.87 7.12 32.07
C ASN A 34 2.23 7.77 32.37
N LEU A 35 3.33 7.27 31.80
CA LEU A 35 4.66 7.89 31.89
C LEU A 35 4.76 9.14 30.99
N LEU A 36 5.43 10.18 31.47
CA LEU A 36 5.81 11.35 30.66
C LEU A 36 7.28 11.27 30.19
N VAL A 37 7.48 11.22 28.88
CA VAL A 37 8.78 11.28 28.20
C VAL A 37 8.81 12.54 27.34
N GLU A 38 9.43 13.61 27.84
CA GLU A 38 9.27 14.95 27.27
C GLU A 38 10.59 15.69 26.99
N ASN A 39 10.73 16.29 25.80
CA ASN A 39 11.83 17.22 25.50
C ASN A 39 13.23 16.64 25.75
N ASN A 40 13.44 15.36 25.45
CA ASN A 40 14.74 14.72 25.57
C ASN A 40 15.47 14.74 24.22
N VAL A 41 16.78 14.92 24.27
CA VAL A 41 17.66 14.81 23.09
C VAL A 41 18.50 13.56 23.21
N THR A 42 18.48 12.70 22.19
CA THR A 42 19.29 11.49 22.14
C THR A 42 20.23 11.50 20.95
N TYR A 43 21.41 10.91 21.11
CA TYR A 43 22.42 10.88 20.06
C TYR A 43 23.26 9.59 20.09
N ASN A 44 23.50 9.01 18.92
CA ASN A 44 24.41 7.88 18.73
C ASN A 44 24.04 6.69 19.63
N THR A 45 22.82 6.17 19.43
CA THR A 45 22.28 5.04 20.18
C THR A 45 22.28 3.78 19.33
N VAL A 46 22.56 2.63 19.96
CA VAL A 46 22.43 1.30 19.34
C VAL A 46 21.13 0.63 19.82
N GLY A 47 20.44 -0.05 18.91
CA GLY A 47 19.11 -0.62 19.17
C GLY A 47 18.02 0.45 19.22
N HIS A 48 16.77 0.04 19.42
CA HIS A 48 15.65 0.98 19.44
C HIS A 48 15.83 2.04 20.53
N CYS A 49 15.56 3.32 20.22
CA CYS A 49 15.87 4.42 21.14
C CYS A 49 14.76 4.67 22.18
N PHE A 50 13.64 5.25 21.76
CA PHE A 50 12.42 5.37 22.57
C PHE A 50 11.58 4.12 22.34
N PHE A 51 11.56 3.22 23.31
CA PHE A 51 11.19 1.83 23.11
C PHE A 51 10.07 1.38 24.05
N MET A 52 8.93 1.01 23.46
CA MET A 52 7.79 0.38 24.15
C MET A 52 7.83 -1.14 23.95
N GLU A 53 7.92 -1.92 25.03
CA GLU A 53 8.36 -3.33 24.92
C GLU A 53 7.24 -4.29 24.53
N ASP A 54 6.19 -4.40 25.35
CA ASP A 54 5.32 -5.57 25.33
C ASP A 54 3.95 -5.32 24.70
N GLY A 55 3.59 -4.07 24.41
CA GLY A 55 2.29 -3.69 23.84
C GLY A 55 1.17 -3.60 24.87
N ILE A 56 1.46 -3.75 26.16
CA ILE A 56 0.49 -3.53 27.24
C ILE A 56 0.38 -2.04 27.62
N GLU A 57 1.41 -1.26 27.30
CA GLU A 57 1.67 0.09 27.79
C GLU A 57 0.71 1.12 27.18
N GLN A 58 -0.03 1.84 28.03
CA GLN A 58 -1.09 2.76 27.62
C GLN A 58 -1.02 4.12 28.33
N GLY A 59 -1.58 5.15 27.69
CA GLY A 59 -1.69 6.49 28.25
C GLY A 59 -0.36 7.23 28.41
N ASN A 60 0.74 6.67 27.90
CA ASN A 60 2.05 7.30 27.94
C ASN A 60 2.11 8.50 26.99
N GLN A 61 2.91 9.49 27.37
CA GLN A 61 3.07 10.74 26.65
C GLN A 61 4.53 10.88 26.21
N VAL A 62 4.77 10.76 24.91
CA VAL A 62 6.08 10.93 24.27
C VAL A 62 6.03 12.23 23.45
N ILE A 63 6.56 13.31 24.01
CA ILE A 63 6.32 14.68 23.50
C ILE A 63 7.65 15.43 23.28
N GLY A 64 7.83 16.04 22.10
CA GLY A 64 8.92 16.97 21.86
C GLY A 64 10.32 16.36 21.92
N ASN A 65 10.45 15.03 21.80
CA ASN A 65 11.74 14.36 21.88
C ASN A 65 12.46 14.37 20.53
N LEU A 66 13.78 14.53 20.55
CA LEU A 66 14.64 14.49 19.37
C LEU A 66 15.58 13.30 19.48
N GLY A 67 15.44 12.32 18.59
CA GLY A 67 16.40 11.24 18.46
C GLY A 67 17.28 11.39 17.23
N ILE A 68 18.60 11.36 17.43
CA ILE A 68 19.60 11.55 16.37
C ILE A 68 20.48 10.30 16.27
N GLN A 69 20.69 9.79 15.06
CA GLN A 69 21.62 8.69 14.82
C GLN A 69 21.30 7.42 15.64
N THR A 70 20.19 6.77 15.30
CA THR A 70 19.82 5.46 15.88
C THR A 70 20.38 4.35 14.99
N LYS A 71 21.17 3.43 15.54
CA LYS A 71 21.94 2.46 14.77
C LYS A 71 21.56 1.04 15.08
N CYS A 72 21.60 0.14 14.09
CA CYS A 72 21.41 -1.29 14.37
C CYS A 72 22.59 -1.83 15.19
N HIS A 73 23.81 -1.41 14.82
CA HIS A 73 25.05 -1.87 15.41
C HIS A 73 26.03 -0.72 15.67
N PRO A 74 27.00 -0.88 16.59
CA PRO A 74 28.05 0.11 16.78
C PRO A 74 28.96 0.27 15.54
N THR A 75 29.29 -0.86 14.88
CA THR A 75 30.32 -0.94 13.82
C THR A 75 29.99 -1.89 12.67
N LEU A 76 28.88 -2.64 12.74
CA LEU A 76 28.48 -3.60 11.70
C LEU A 76 27.38 -2.99 10.83
N PRO A 77 27.22 -3.43 9.57
CA PRO A 77 26.05 -3.08 8.78
C PRO A 77 24.78 -3.70 9.39
N CYS A 78 23.64 -3.04 9.22
CA CYS A 78 22.33 -3.63 9.48
C CYS A 78 22.08 -4.83 8.52
N ASN A 79 21.31 -5.81 9.00
CA ASN A 79 20.69 -6.84 8.15
C ASN A 79 19.16 -6.80 8.33
N PRO A 80 18.48 -5.79 7.78
CA PRO A 80 17.08 -5.53 8.09
C PRO A 80 16.12 -6.48 7.37
N THR A 81 14.89 -6.54 7.86
CA THR A 81 13.77 -7.20 7.16
C THR A 81 12.91 -6.14 6.47
N ASN A 82 13.11 -5.94 5.16
CA ASN A 82 12.44 -4.91 4.36
C ASN A 82 11.77 -5.48 3.09
N LEU A 83 10.78 -4.76 2.56
CA LEU A 83 10.07 -5.10 1.31
C LEU A 83 10.72 -4.45 0.07
N VAL A 84 12.04 -4.64 -0.07
CA VAL A 84 12.78 -4.32 -1.29
C VAL A 84 13.55 -5.57 -1.66
N LEU A 85 13.41 -6.07 -2.89
CA LEU A 85 13.93 -7.41 -3.27
C LEU A 85 15.40 -7.65 -2.89
N GLN A 86 16.25 -6.62 -2.95
CA GLN A 86 17.66 -6.72 -2.53
C GLN A 86 17.85 -7.01 -1.04
N TYR A 87 16.89 -6.58 -0.21
CA TYR A 87 16.92 -6.64 1.25
C TYR A 87 15.81 -7.54 1.83
N GLN A 88 15.14 -8.35 0.99
CA GLN A 88 14.13 -9.31 1.43
C GLN A 88 14.80 -10.51 2.09
N SER A 89 15.04 -10.40 3.41
CA SER A 89 15.53 -11.47 4.26
C SER A 89 15.02 -11.31 5.69
N THR A 90 14.89 -12.43 6.41
CA THR A 90 14.62 -12.45 7.85
C THR A 90 15.83 -12.94 8.65
N GLU A 91 16.96 -13.25 8.00
CA GLU A 91 18.13 -13.84 8.66
C GLU A 91 18.72 -12.93 9.75
N GLY A 92 18.65 -11.61 9.57
CA GLY A 92 19.15 -10.63 10.55
C GLY A 92 18.43 -10.70 11.89
N GLN A 93 17.20 -11.20 11.92
CA GLN A 93 16.43 -11.40 13.15
C GLN A 93 17.04 -12.48 14.06
N ALA A 94 17.85 -13.39 13.51
CA ALA A 94 18.51 -14.46 14.23
C ALA A 94 20.00 -14.18 14.53
N SER A 95 20.46 -12.95 14.31
CA SER A 95 21.86 -12.57 14.53
C SER A 95 22.26 -12.71 16.01
N GLU A 96 23.50 -13.15 16.28
CA GLU A 96 24.06 -13.15 17.64
C GLU A 96 24.44 -11.75 18.15
N HIS A 97 24.33 -10.72 17.30
CA HIS A 97 24.69 -9.33 17.61
C HIS A 97 23.48 -8.44 17.90
N VAL A 98 22.29 -9.02 18.07
CA VAL A 98 21.07 -8.29 18.47
C VAL A 98 20.57 -8.74 19.83
N LEU A 99 19.84 -7.88 20.55
CA LEU A 99 19.21 -8.24 21.82
C LEU A 99 17.80 -8.80 21.60
N ILE A 100 17.08 -8.23 20.63
CA ILE A 100 15.78 -8.71 20.16
C ILE A 100 15.74 -8.79 18.64
N PRO A 101 14.87 -9.64 18.05
CA PRO A 101 14.81 -9.85 16.60
C PRO A 101 14.71 -8.56 15.75
N SER A 102 14.05 -7.53 16.26
CA SER A 102 13.85 -6.25 15.55
C SER A 102 15.04 -5.29 15.56
N ASP A 103 16.09 -5.51 16.36
CA ASP A 103 17.20 -4.54 16.47
C ASP A 103 18.00 -4.38 15.16
N ASN A 104 17.93 -5.37 14.24
CA ASN A 104 18.52 -5.25 12.90
C ASN A 104 17.65 -4.41 11.94
N THR A 105 16.42 -4.09 12.32
CA THR A 105 15.49 -3.17 11.64
C THR A 105 15.18 -1.98 12.56
N VAL A 106 16.21 -1.41 13.19
CA VAL A 106 16.08 -0.48 14.32
C VAL A 106 15.15 0.72 14.07
N SER A 107 14.54 1.26 15.13
CA SER A 107 13.80 2.51 15.06
C SER A 107 14.14 3.52 16.15
N THR A 108 14.03 4.81 15.82
CA THR A 108 14.15 5.87 16.83
C THR A 108 12.97 5.83 17.80
N PHE A 109 11.75 5.66 17.29
CA PHE A 109 10.56 5.43 18.09
C PHE A 109 9.98 4.05 17.75
N TRP A 110 10.01 3.14 18.72
CA TRP A 110 9.43 1.80 18.64
C TRP A 110 8.17 1.76 19.49
N ILE A 111 7.03 1.53 18.84
CA ILE A 111 5.68 1.74 19.38
C ILE A 111 4.91 0.44 19.22
N THR A 112 4.54 -0.19 20.32
CA THR A 112 3.85 -1.50 20.33
C THR A 112 2.40 -1.43 20.80
N ASN A 113 1.92 -0.24 21.21
CA ASN A 113 0.52 0.02 21.51
C ASN A 113 0.08 1.42 21.01
N PRO A 114 -1.02 1.54 20.23
CA PRO A 114 -1.46 2.80 19.65
C PRO A 114 -2.09 3.75 20.66
N ASN A 115 -2.54 3.26 21.83
CA ASN A 115 -3.24 4.07 22.83
C ASN A 115 -2.26 4.86 23.71
N ASN A 116 -1.48 5.74 23.06
CA ASN A 116 -0.48 6.62 23.65
C ASN A 116 -0.41 7.92 22.83
N ILE A 117 0.23 8.96 23.39
CA ILE A 117 0.41 10.26 22.73
C ILE A 117 1.84 10.39 22.20
N TYR A 118 1.96 10.60 20.89
CA TYR A 118 3.20 10.93 20.21
C TYR A 118 3.05 12.30 19.53
N ARG A 119 3.61 13.34 20.15
CA ARG A 119 3.46 14.71 19.67
C ARG A 119 4.81 15.41 19.47
N ASP A 120 4.98 16.10 18.34
CA ASP A 120 6.11 16.99 18.07
C ASP A 120 7.49 16.33 18.22
N ASN A 121 7.57 15.00 18.04
CA ASN A 121 8.84 14.29 18.13
C ASN A 121 9.60 14.33 16.79
N VAL A 122 10.92 14.21 16.85
CA VAL A 122 11.78 14.22 15.67
C VAL A 122 12.68 12.99 15.65
N ALA A 123 12.58 12.21 14.58
CA ALA A 123 13.51 11.12 14.25
C ALA A 123 14.47 11.58 13.14
N ALA A 124 15.73 11.84 13.50
CA ALA A 124 16.76 12.39 12.64
C ALA A 124 17.90 11.39 12.42
N GLY A 125 17.76 10.53 11.42
CA GLY A 125 18.81 9.59 11.00
C GLY A 125 18.85 8.28 11.79
N SER A 126 17.75 7.53 11.79
CA SER A 126 17.75 6.11 12.10
C SER A 126 18.34 5.31 10.93
N ASP A 127 19.16 4.30 11.19
CA ASP A 127 19.68 3.41 10.14
C ASP A 127 18.54 2.74 9.34
N GLN A 128 17.38 2.56 9.97
CA GLN A 128 16.20 1.94 9.37
C GLN A 128 14.96 2.82 9.51
N ILE A 129 14.23 2.76 10.62
CA ILE A 129 12.91 3.40 10.70
C ILE A 129 12.91 4.61 11.64
N GLY A 130 12.26 5.72 11.27
CA GLY A 130 12.05 6.84 12.18
C GLY A 130 11.05 6.49 13.28
N PHE A 131 9.78 6.34 12.90
CA PHE A 131 8.68 5.88 13.75
C PHE A 131 8.20 4.51 13.29
N TRP A 132 8.19 3.52 14.20
CA TRP A 132 7.70 2.19 13.90
C TRP A 132 6.56 1.82 14.85
N MET A 133 5.34 1.79 14.32
CA MET A 133 4.15 1.25 14.96
C MET A 133 4.02 -0.24 14.59
N ALA A 134 4.49 -1.10 15.48
CA ALA A 134 4.60 -2.55 15.29
C ALA A 134 3.64 -3.29 16.24
N PHE A 135 2.34 -3.25 15.93
CA PHE A 135 1.32 -3.76 16.84
C PHE A 135 1.11 -5.27 16.71
N SER A 136 1.23 -5.98 17.83
CA SER A 136 0.81 -7.38 17.94
C SER A 136 -0.70 -7.49 18.18
N THR A 137 -1.26 -8.69 17.98
CA THR A 137 -2.67 -8.97 18.31
C THR A 137 -2.93 -8.84 19.80
N HIS A 138 -2.02 -9.37 20.61
CA HIS A 138 -2.01 -9.30 22.07
C HIS A 138 -0.60 -8.93 22.54
N PRO A 139 -0.45 -8.40 23.77
CA PRO A 139 0.85 -8.16 24.36
C PRO A 139 1.74 -9.40 24.35
N THR A 140 3.03 -9.17 24.16
CA THR A 140 4.08 -10.20 24.13
C THR A 140 4.92 -10.14 25.41
N GLY A 141 6.03 -10.89 25.46
CA GLY A 141 7.03 -10.76 26.51
C GLY A 141 6.48 -11.10 27.89
N ALA A 142 6.65 -10.21 28.87
CA ALA A 142 6.26 -10.46 30.26
C ALA A 142 4.74 -10.59 30.47
N PHE A 143 3.94 -10.12 29.52
CA PHE A 143 2.48 -10.14 29.58
C PHE A 143 1.84 -11.22 28.70
N GLU A 144 2.64 -11.99 27.95
CA GLU A 144 2.14 -13.10 27.15
C GLU A 144 1.47 -14.17 28.04
N GLY A 145 0.25 -14.58 27.66
CA GLY A 145 -0.51 -15.60 28.40
C GLY A 145 -1.08 -15.16 29.75
N THR A 146 -0.89 -13.90 30.14
CA THR A 146 -1.53 -13.33 31.33
C THR A 146 -3.00 -12.97 31.06
N GLU A 147 -3.82 -12.89 32.11
CA GLU A 147 -5.23 -12.47 31.97
C GLU A 147 -5.36 -11.05 31.43
N ILE A 148 -4.49 -10.11 31.87
CA ILE A 148 -4.52 -8.73 31.37
C ILE A 148 -4.05 -8.66 29.89
N GLY A 149 -3.04 -9.45 29.52
CA GLY A 149 -2.58 -9.54 28.12
C GLY A 149 -3.66 -10.10 27.20
N ALA A 150 -4.36 -11.16 27.61
CA ALA A 150 -5.45 -11.75 26.84
C ALA A 150 -6.63 -10.79 26.61
N ASN A 151 -6.80 -9.78 27.46
CA ASN A 151 -7.84 -8.76 27.35
C ASN A 151 -7.34 -7.42 26.75
N THR A 152 -6.09 -7.35 26.31
CA THR A 152 -5.51 -6.17 25.65
C THR A 152 -5.25 -6.47 24.19
N TRP A 153 -5.60 -5.54 23.30
CA TRP A 153 -5.62 -5.76 21.85
C TRP A 153 -4.89 -4.64 21.08
N PRO A 154 -3.55 -4.57 21.09
CA PRO A 154 -2.84 -3.41 20.55
C PRO A 154 -3.17 -3.10 19.09
N SER A 155 -3.23 -4.12 18.23
CA SER A 155 -3.64 -3.97 16.82
C SER A 155 -5.11 -3.54 16.58
N ARG A 156 -5.93 -3.50 17.63
CA ARG A 156 -7.37 -3.15 17.55
C ARG A 156 -7.78 -1.99 18.43
N SER A 157 -6.89 -1.55 19.30
CA SER A 157 -7.10 -0.40 20.17
C SER A 157 -7.21 0.88 19.36
N GLN A 158 -7.94 1.85 19.89
CA GLN A 158 -7.99 3.20 19.34
C GLN A 158 -6.61 3.85 19.40
N LEU A 159 -6.20 4.52 18.32
CA LEU A 159 -5.05 5.41 18.31
C LEU A 159 -5.29 6.60 19.26
N GLY A 160 -4.35 6.82 20.17
CA GLY A 160 -4.38 7.96 21.09
C GLY A 160 -4.13 9.27 20.35
N GLU A 161 -2.88 9.59 20.07
CA GLU A 161 -2.50 10.75 19.25
C GLU A 161 -1.19 10.51 18.51
N PHE A 162 -1.16 10.88 17.23
CA PHE A 162 0.07 11.01 16.45
C PHE A 162 0.02 12.32 15.64
N SER A 163 0.65 13.38 16.16
CA SER A 163 0.58 14.71 15.56
C SER A 163 1.91 15.47 15.61
N GLY A 164 2.21 16.28 14.58
CA GLY A 164 3.37 17.19 14.54
C GLY A 164 4.74 16.49 14.45
N ASN A 165 4.76 15.17 14.27
CA ASN A 165 6.00 14.41 14.28
C ASN A 165 6.79 14.59 12.97
N THR A 166 8.11 14.58 13.06
CA THR A 166 9.02 14.71 11.91
C THR A 166 9.96 13.52 11.80
N ALA A 167 10.09 12.93 10.62
CA ALA A 167 11.09 11.88 10.36
C ALA A 167 11.92 12.19 9.11
N HIS A 168 13.24 12.24 9.26
CA HIS A 168 14.12 12.46 8.12
C HIS A 168 15.45 11.71 8.21
N SER A 169 16.07 11.53 7.04
CA SER A 169 17.37 10.86 6.91
C SER A 169 17.37 9.40 7.38
N ASN A 170 16.20 8.77 7.45
CA ASN A 170 16.04 7.35 7.79
C ASN A 170 16.08 6.49 6.52
N PHE A 171 15.96 5.16 6.63
CA PHE A 171 15.51 4.34 5.50
C PHE A 171 14.02 4.60 5.22
N ASP A 172 13.15 4.31 6.19
CA ASP A 172 11.72 4.65 6.16
C ASP A 172 11.39 5.69 7.24
N GLY A 173 10.59 6.70 6.92
CA GLY A 173 10.19 7.74 7.86
C GLY A 173 9.23 7.23 8.94
N PHE A 174 8.08 6.72 8.50
CA PHE A 174 7.03 6.15 9.34
C PHE A 174 6.59 4.80 8.79
N MET A 175 6.65 3.76 9.65
CA MET A 175 6.21 2.40 9.37
C MET A 175 5.07 2.02 10.32
N LEU A 176 3.91 1.70 9.77
CA LEU A 176 2.76 1.09 10.46
C LEU A 176 2.47 -0.26 9.82
N ASP A 177 3.26 -1.28 10.16
CA ASP A 177 3.14 -2.66 9.69
C ASP A 177 4.15 -3.51 10.51
N ARG A 178 4.29 -4.78 10.17
CA ARG A 178 5.36 -5.67 10.65
C ARG A 178 5.32 -5.87 12.17
N GLY A 179 4.11 -5.95 12.72
CA GLY A 179 3.88 -6.25 14.13
C GLY A 179 4.55 -7.54 14.57
N GLN A 180 5.09 -7.52 15.79
CA GLN A 180 5.83 -8.65 16.36
C GLN A 180 4.91 -9.86 16.64
N ARG A 181 5.45 -11.05 16.38
CA ARG A 181 4.87 -12.33 16.83
C ARG A 181 5.24 -12.57 18.30
N PRO A 182 4.60 -13.55 18.97
CA PRO A 182 4.94 -13.88 20.36
C PRO A 182 6.42 -14.20 20.59
N ASP A 183 7.10 -14.80 19.59
CA ASP A 183 8.54 -15.09 19.65
C ASP A 183 9.44 -13.87 19.35
N GLY A 184 8.86 -12.67 19.22
CA GLY A 184 9.54 -11.42 18.88
C GLY A 184 9.90 -11.27 17.40
N THR A 185 9.76 -12.31 16.58
CA THR A 185 10.05 -12.25 15.14
C THR A 185 8.92 -11.55 14.39
N PHE A 186 9.20 -11.08 13.17
CA PHE A 186 8.21 -10.42 12.32
C PHE A 186 8.45 -10.71 10.84
N GLY A 187 7.40 -10.57 10.03
CA GLY A 187 7.46 -10.67 8.58
C GLY A 187 7.46 -9.30 7.90
N ILE A 188 7.50 -9.32 6.58
CA ILE A 188 7.26 -8.14 5.72
C ILE A 188 5.77 -7.73 5.67
N ALA A 189 4.90 -8.57 6.20
CA ALA A 189 3.50 -8.29 6.50
C ALA A 189 3.20 -8.86 7.89
N GLY A 190 2.44 -8.14 8.70
CA GLY A 190 2.14 -8.54 10.09
C GLY A 190 0.82 -7.98 10.57
N PRO A 191 0.42 -8.22 11.84
CA PRO A 191 -0.79 -7.64 12.41
C PRO A 191 -0.73 -6.10 12.36
N ASN A 192 -1.89 -5.50 12.12
CA ASN A 192 -2.04 -4.12 11.66
C ASN A 192 -3.11 -3.42 12.44
N LEU A 193 -3.09 -2.10 12.41
CA LEU A 193 -4.10 -1.30 13.09
C LEU A 193 -5.43 -1.36 12.33
N VAL A 194 -6.45 -1.91 12.97
CA VAL A 194 -7.86 -1.68 12.63
C VAL A 194 -8.56 -1.38 13.94
N SER A 195 -8.76 -0.11 14.25
CA SER A 195 -9.34 0.28 15.53
C SER A 195 -10.83 -0.06 15.59
N TYR A 196 -11.27 -0.68 16.69
CA TYR A 196 -12.68 -1.01 16.93
C TYR A 196 -13.19 -0.30 18.20
N ALA A 197 -14.48 0.03 18.24
CA ALA A 197 -15.14 0.61 19.42
C ALA A 197 -15.06 -0.32 20.64
N ASP A 198 -15.18 -1.63 20.41
CA ASP A 198 -14.75 -2.66 21.34
C ASP A 198 -13.60 -3.46 20.70
N PRO A 199 -12.34 -3.28 21.14
CA PRO A 199 -11.19 -4.00 20.59
C PRO A 199 -11.30 -5.54 20.68
N ALA A 200 -12.13 -6.07 21.58
CA ALA A 200 -12.37 -7.51 21.72
C ALA A 200 -13.44 -8.04 20.74
N ASP A 201 -14.24 -7.18 20.12
CA ASP A 201 -15.34 -7.53 19.22
C ASP A 201 -15.17 -6.88 17.84
N THR A 202 -14.74 -7.69 16.86
CA THR A 202 -14.55 -7.24 15.47
C THR A 202 -15.87 -6.99 14.72
N SER A 203 -17.02 -7.22 15.35
CA SER A 203 -18.33 -6.80 14.82
C SER A 203 -18.76 -5.42 15.33
N SER A 204 -18.04 -4.86 16.29
CA SER A 204 -18.24 -3.48 16.74
C SER A 204 -17.81 -2.47 15.68
N GLU A 205 -18.19 -1.21 15.86
CA GLU A 205 -17.89 -0.11 14.93
C GLU A 205 -16.37 0.02 14.70
N VAL A 206 -15.96 0.09 13.44
CA VAL A 206 -14.59 0.45 13.06
C VAL A 206 -14.39 1.94 13.28
N LEU A 207 -13.36 2.29 14.04
CA LEU A 207 -12.99 3.67 14.35
C LEU A 207 -11.90 4.16 13.40
N VAL A 208 -11.96 5.44 13.04
CA VAL A 208 -10.92 6.09 12.25
C VAL A 208 -9.67 6.29 13.11
N ALA A 209 -8.53 5.78 12.65
CA ALA A 209 -7.23 6.15 13.22
C ALA A 209 -6.69 7.38 12.48
N HIS A 210 -6.52 8.49 13.19
CA HIS A 210 -6.16 9.79 12.63
C HIS A 210 -4.68 10.11 12.89
N PHE A 211 -3.91 10.22 11.81
CA PHE A 211 -2.52 10.66 11.81
C PHE A 211 -2.47 12.08 11.24
N ASP A 212 -1.98 13.02 12.02
CA ASP A 212 -2.03 14.44 11.64
C ASP A 212 -0.63 15.07 11.59
N ASP A 213 -0.46 16.03 10.69
CA ASP A 213 0.70 16.93 10.65
C ASP A 213 2.08 16.22 10.68
N PHE A 214 2.19 15.08 9.99
CA PHE A 214 3.47 14.39 9.87
C PHE A 214 4.34 15.00 8.77
N THR A 215 5.59 15.29 9.10
CA THR A 215 6.60 15.77 8.15
C THR A 215 7.65 14.69 7.89
N GLY A 216 7.70 14.16 6.66
CA GLY A 216 8.61 13.10 6.28
C GLY A 216 9.52 13.53 5.13
N TYR A 217 10.84 13.64 5.33
CA TYR A 217 11.71 14.06 4.23
C TYR A 217 13.07 13.38 4.16
N LYS A 218 13.63 13.26 2.95
CA LYS A 218 14.93 12.63 2.71
C LYS A 218 15.09 11.27 3.39
N ASN A 219 14.01 10.49 3.48
CA ASN A 219 14.11 9.09 3.84
C ASN A 219 14.56 8.31 2.59
N ARG A 220 15.45 7.33 2.78
CA ARG A 220 16.15 6.60 1.71
C ARG A 220 15.26 5.54 1.02
N ASN A 221 13.98 5.46 1.39
CA ASN A 221 12.94 4.65 0.78
C ASN A 221 11.59 5.40 0.83
N GLY A 222 10.72 5.08 1.79
CA GLY A 222 9.39 5.66 1.94
C GLY A 222 9.33 6.75 3.01
N ALA A 223 8.51 7.79 2.79
CA ALA A 223 8.14 8.68 3.90
C ALA A 223 7.15 7.99 4.84
N ILE A 224 6.12 7.34 4.28
CA ILE A 224 5.12 6.56 5.01
C ILE A 224 4.92 5.21 4.32
N TRP A 225 5.03 4.13 5.09
CA TRP A 225 4.46 2.82 4.79
C TRP A 225 3.43 2.48 5.87
N GLY A 226 2.20 2.19 5.47
CA GLY A 226 1.15 1.78 6.40
C GLY A 226 0.44 0.50 5.98
N ARG A 227 -0.22 -0.12 6.96
CA ARG A 227 -1.16 -1.21 6.75
C ARG A 227 -2.29 -1.14 7.77
N GLY A 228 -3.53 -1.34 7.34
CA GLY A 228 -4.70 -1.22 8.22
C GLY A 228 -5.98 -0.87 7.48
N GLU A 229 -6.97 -0.34 8.20
CA GLU A 229 -8.24 0.13 7.64
C GLU A 229 -8.71 1.40 8.34
N ALA A 230 -9.50 2.22 7.66
CA ALA A 230 -10.01 3.50 8.17
C ALA A 230 -8.89 4.44 8.68
N HIS A 231 -7.74 4.46 7.99
CA HIS A 231 -6.61 5.32 8.35
C HIS A 231 -6.72 6.67 7.64
N LEU A 232 -6.98 7.73 8.41
CA LEU A 232 -7.03 9.11 7.92
C LEU A 232 -5.70 9.80 8.18
N TYR A 233 -5.12 10.36 7.13
CA TYR A 233 -3.92 11.18 7.19
C TYR A 233 -4.24 12.60 6.75
N THR A 234 -3.91 13.59 7.57
CA THR A 234 -4.13 15.01 7.24
C THR A 234 -2.87 15.83 7.41
N ASN A 235 -2.79 16.95 6.68
CA ASN A 235 -1.73 17.95 6.84
C ASN A 235 -0.30 17.40 6.66
N LEU A 236 -0.12 16.35 5.85
CA LEU A 236 1.19 15.76 5.61
C LEU A 236 2.10 16.74 4.85
N LYS A 237 3.39 16.73 5.18
CA LYS A 237 4.45 17.38 4.37
C LYS A 237 5.54 16.36 4.03
N LEU A 238 5.48 15.80 2.83
CA LEU A 238 6.39 14.73 2.42
C LEU A 238 7.31 15.22 1.30
N ALA A 239 8.63 15.22 1.51
CA ALA A 239 9.57 15.81 0.54
C ALA A 239 10.83 14.97 0.31
N ASP A 240 11.33 14.91 -0.93
CA ASP A 240 12.63 14.27 -1.25
C ASP A 240 12.73 12.78 -0.83
N ASN A 241 11.61 12.06 -0.76
CA ASN A 241 11.58 10.62 -0.54
C ASN A 241 11.48 9.88 -1.88
N ALA A 242 11.89 8.62 -1.94
CA ALA A 242 11.77 7.85 -3.19
C ALA A 242 10.29 7.53 -3.45
N ILE A 243 9.57 7.28 -2.36
CA ILE A 243 8.14 7.04 -2.30
C ILE A 243 7.58 7.95 -1.20
N GLY A 244 6.63 8.82 -1.52
CA GLY A 244 6.02 9.68 -0.51
C GLY A 244 5.10 8.88 0.42
N PHE A 245 4.14 8.15 -0.14
CA PHE A 245 3.14 7.43 0.65
C PHE A 245 2.77 6.09 0.01
N THR A 246 2.84 5.03 0.81
CA THR A 246 2.32 3.69 0.52
C THR A 246 1.45 3.25 1.68
N HIS A 247 0.31 2.64 1.39
CA HIS A 247 -0.53 2.00 2.39
C HIS A 247 -1.07 0.70 1.85
N ALA A 248 -1.48 -0.21 2.72
CA ALA A 248 -2.01 -1.50 2.35
C ALA A 248 -3.19 -1.89 3.24
N THR A 249 -4.10 -2.67 2.70
CA THR A 249 -5.18 -3.28 3.50
C THR A 249 -4.64 -4.20 4.60
N ALA A 250 -5.40 -4.30 5.69
CA ALA A 250 -5.26 -5.37 6.68
C ALA A 250 -6.44 -6.34 6.68
N SER A 251 -7.63 -5.86 6.33
CA SER A 251 -8.87 -6.61 6.35
C SER A 251 -9.83 -5.94 5.37
N PRO A 252 -9.66 -6.17 4.06
CA PRO A 252 -10.36 -5.36 3.08
C PRO A 252 -11.88 -5.60 3.17
N GLY A 253 -12.64 -4.52 3.01
CA GLY A 253 -14.11 -4.52 3.09
C GLY A 253 -14.70 -4.36 4.50
N VAL A 254 -13.89 -4.29 5.57
CA VAL A 254 -14.42 -4.00 6.93
C VAL A 254 -14.64 -2.51 7.19
N ALA A 255 -14.05 -1.64 6.37
CA ALA A 255 -14.19 -0.19 6.45
C ALA A 255 -14.53 0.40 5.08
N ALA A 256 -15.02 1.64 5.07
CA ALA A 256 -15.33 2.36 3.82
C ALA A 256 -14.08 2.64 2.97
N TYR A 257 -12.90 2.70 3.60
CA TYR A 257 -11.61 2.85 2.93
C TYR A 257 -10.47 2.25 3.76
N THR A 258 -9.41 1.87 3.08
CA THR A 258 -8.16 1.42 3.68
C THR A 258 -7.36 2.62 4.18
N SER A 259 -7.10 3.60 3.30
CA SER A 259 -6.45 4.86 3.68
C SER A 259 -7.03 6.05 2.95
N ARG A 260 -7.09 7.19 3.63
CA ARG A 260 -7.45 8.49 3.04
C ARG A 260 -6.40 9.53 3.38
N VAL A 261 -5.89 10.23 2.38
CA VAL A 261 -4.96 11.37 2.55
C VAL A 261 -5.68 12.65 2.15
N VAL A 262 -5.68 13.64 3.05
CA VAL A 262 -6.41 14.91 2.86
C VAL A 262 -5.50 16.11 3.17
N ASP A 263 -5.69 17.21 2.44
CA ASP A 263 -5.09 18.53 2.72
C ASP A 263 -3.57 18.46 2.94
N SER A 264 -2.86 17.84 1.99
CA SER A 264 -1.45 17.45 2.16
C SER A 264 -0.54 17.95 1.03
N LEU A 265 0.75 18.06 1.32
CA LEU A 265 1.79 18.52 0.39
C LEU A 265 2.84 17.43 0.16
N PHE A 266 3.09 17.13 -1.12
CA PHE A 266 4.11 16.20 -1.58
C PHE A 266 5.09 16.95 -2.49
N VAL A 267 6.39 16.82 -2.23
CA VAL A 267 7.44 17.49 -3.00
C VAL A 267 8.43 16.43 -3.49
N GLY A 268 8.53 16.22 -4.80
CA GLY A 268 9.46 15.26 -5.38
C GLY A 268 10.89 15.67 -5.12
N GLU A 269 11.25 16.86 -5.59
CA GLU A 269 12.56 17.45 -5.38
C GLU A 269 12.46 18.88 -4.86
N SER A 270 12.86 19.08 -3.59
CA SER A 270 12.93 20.41 -2.99
C SER A 270 14.28 21.08 -3.25
N ASP A 271 14.41 22.36 -2.87
CA ASP A 271 15.69 23.10 -2.90
C ASP A 271 16.73 22.55 -1.91
N ASN A 272 16.32 21.68 -0.98
CA ASN A 272 17.26 21.01 -0.09
C ASN A 272 18.05 19.94 -0.87
N ILE A 273 19.21 20.30 -1.39
CA ILE A 273 20.10 19.38 -2.12
C ILE A 273 20.72 18.29 -1.24
N GLY A 274 20.63 18.40 0.10
CA GLY A 274 21.27 17.47 1.03
C GLY A 274 22.80 17.51 0.98
N ASN A 275 23.43 16.41 1.37
CA ASN A 275 24.88 16.24 1.39
C ASN A 275 25.26 15.11 0.44
N PRO A 276 25.49 15.38 -0.86
CA PRO A 276 25.87 14.35 -1.82
C PRO A 276 27.24 13.75 -1.46
N THR A 277 27.31 12.43 -1.34
CA THR A 277 28.53 11.70 -0.92
C THR A 277 28.90 10.55 -1.85
N THR A 278 27.93 9.91 -2.52
CA THR A 278 28.23 8.87 -3.50
C THR A 278 28.61 9.48 -4.86
N PRO A 279 29.33 8.74 -5.74
CA PRO A 279 29.63 9.21 -7.09
C PRO A 279 28.38 9.63 -7.87
N GLU A 280 27.27 8.90 -7.72
CA GLU A 280 25.99 9.18 -8.37
C GLU A 280 25.36 10.47 -7.83
N GLU A 281 25.38 10.67 -6.51
CA GLU A 281 24.88 11.89 -5.88
C GLU A 281 25.71 13.12 -6.28
N ILE A 282 27.04 12.98 -6.33
CA ILE A 282 27.95 14.06 -6.76
C ILE A 282 27.72 14.39 -8.24
N ALA A 283 27.55 13.38 -9.10
CA ALA A 283 27.27 13.59 -10.52
C ALA A 283 25.90 14.25 -10.73
N TYR A 284 24.90 13.89 -9.93
CA TYR A 284 23.56 14.48 -9.98
C TYR A 284 23.49 15.87 -9.33
N GLY A 285 24.39 16.17 -8.39
CA GLY A 285 24.45 17.46 -7.68
C GLY A 285 23.60 17.54 -6.41
N ARG A 286 22.96 16.43 -5.99
CA ARG A 286 22.16 16.34 -4.75
C ARG A 286 22.11 14.90 -4.22
N SER A 287 21.75 14.75 -2.94
CA SER A 287 21.47 13.44 -2.36
C SER A 287 20.31 12.76 -3.09
N LEU A 288 20.46 11.46 -3.35
CA LEU A 288 19.46 10.65 -4.02
C LEU A 288 18.50 10.02 -2.99
N PRO A 289 17.20 9.91 -3.30
CA PRO A 289 16.24 9.38 -2.35
C PRO A 289 16.32 7.87 -2.14
N MET A 290 17.04 7.11 -2.98
CA MET A 290 17.35 5.69 -2.77
C MET A 290 18.87 5.52 -2.56
N PRO A 291 19.33 4.46 -1.87
CA PRO A 291 20.75 4.18 -1.65
C PRO A 291 21.53 3.92 -2.96
N ALA A 292 22.85 3.82 -2.84
CA ALA A 292 23.77 3.66 -3.96
C ALA A 292 23.36 2.49 -4.89
N GLY A 293 23.37 2.73 -6.20
CA GLY A 293 23.00 1.75 -7.24
C GLY A 293 21.58 1.90 -7.80
N HIS A 294 20.75 2.81 -7.25
CA HIS A 294 19.36 3.03 -7.66
C HIS A 294 19.05 4.48 -8.04
N ALA A 295 20.04 5.16 -8.64
CA ALA A 295 19.89 6.55 -9.06
C ALA A 295 18.73 6.75 -10.06
N ASP A 296 18.46 5.71 -10.86
CA ASP A 296 17.40 5.64 -11.87
C ASP A 296 16.01 5.23 -11.33
N PHE A 297 15.86 5.07 -10.02
CA PHE A 297 14.59 4.65 -9.41
C PHE A 297 13.48 5.69 -9.67
N PRO A 298 12.33 5.31 -10.24
CA PRO A 298 11.22 6.23 -10.49
C PRO A 298 10.60 6.74 -9.20
N ILE A 299 10.74 8.04 -8.93
CA ILE A 299 10.19 8.64 -7.70
C ILE A 299 8.70 8.91 -7.86
N ARG A 300 7.94 8.77 -6.77
CA ARG A 300 6.52 9.14 -6.77
C ARG A 300 6.00 9.70 -5.47
N GLY A 301 4.98 10.54 -5.56
CA GLY A 301 4.35 11.17 -4.41
C GLY A 301 3.45 10.19 -3.67
N TYR A 302 2.37 9.79 -4.30
CA TYR A 302 1.42 8.83 -3.76
C TYR A 302 1.42 7.57 -4.63
N GLU A 303 1.48 6.39 -4.02
CA GLU A 303 1.25 5.14 -4.71
C GLU A 303 0.06 4.37 -4.13
N TYR A 304 -0.85 3.96 -5.02
CA TYR A 304 -1.95 3.06 -4.69
C TYR A 304 -1.43 1.63 -4.53
N TYR A 305 -1.90 0.93 -3.50
CA TYR A 305 -1.48 -0.45 -3.23
C TYR A 305 -2.45 -1.18 -2.28
N ASP A 306 -2.98 -2.34 -2.68
CA ASP A 306 -3.74 -3.23 -1.79
C ASP A 306 -5.11 -2.64 -1.32
N PHE A 307 -6.12 -2.74 -2.21
CA PHE A 307 -7.53 -2.29 -2.12
C PHE A 307 -7.87 -0.79 -2.28
N HIS A 308 -8.65 -0.18 -1.38
CA HIS A 308 -9.39 1.07 -1.64
C HIS A 308 -8.79 2.28 -0.91
N HIS A 309 -8.33 3.26 -1.67
CA HIS A 309 -7.63 4.43 -1.19
C HIS A 309 -8.21 5.71 -1.79
N GLU A 310 -8.09 6.78 -1.01
CA GLU A 310 -8.70 8.06 -1.29
C GLU A 310 -7.65 9.18 -1.16
N VAL A 311 -7.53 10.05 -2.17
CA VAL A 311 -6.60 11.18 -2.18
C VAL A 311 -7.38 12.47 -2.45
N GLU A 312 -7.44 13.37 -1.47
CA GLU A 312 -8.26 14.60 -1.56
C GLU A 312 -7.46 15.86 -1.21
N ASN A 313 -7.62 16.93 -2.00
CA ASN A 313 -7.02 18.24 -1.73
C ASN A 313 -5.50 18.18 -1.53
N VAL A 314 -4.81 17.44 -2.38
CA VAL A 314 -3.35 17.25 -2.29
C VAL A 314 -2.63 18.09 -3.34
N THR A 315 -1.54 18.73 -2.94
CA THR A 315 -0.63 19.43 -3.85
C THR A 315 0.64 18.61 -4.07
N PHE A 316 0.99 18.37 -5.33
CA PHE A 316 2.24 17.74 -5.74
C PHE A 316 3.14 18.75 -6.43
N VAL A 317 4.38 18.86 -5.96
CA VAL A 317 5.37 19.83 -6.41
C VAL A 317 6.63 19.11 -6.91
N ASN A 318 7.18 19.52 -8.05
CA ASN A 318 8.48 19.07 -8.56
C ASN A 318 8.62 17.53 -8.73
N TYR A 319 7.60 16.87 -9.27
CA TYR A 319 7.67 15.48 -9.73
C TYR A 319 7.89 15.44 -11.24
N GLU A 320 9.07 15.89 -11.68
CA GLU A 320 9.42 15.94 -13.11
C GLU A 320 10.42 14.83 -13.47
N PRO A 321 10.17 14.07 -14.55
CA PRO A 321 11.15 13.15 -15.07
C PRO A 321 12.37 13.91 -15.61
N ASN A 322 13.53 13.28 -15.57
CA ASN A 322 14.77 13.84 -16.11
C ASN A 322 15.62 12.75 -16.79
N GLU A 323 16.84 13.08 -17.19
CA GLU A 323 17.73 12.12 -17.86
C GLU A 323 18.12 10.92 -16.99
N LEU A 324 18.06 11.06 -15.66
CA LEU A 324 18.45 10.03 -14.70
C LEU A 324 17.29 9.07 -14.40
N ARG A 325 16.07 9.59 -14.20
CA ARG A 325 14.91 8.80 -13.76
C ARG A 325 13.57 9.39 -14.22
N ASP A 326 12.56 8.54 -14.21
CA ASP A 326 11.17 8.96 -14.31
C ASP A 326 10.65 9.49 -12.96
N ALA A 327 9.57 10.26 -12.98
CA ALA A 327 8.90 10.77 -11.79
C ALA A 327 7.39 10.95 -12.05
N GLY A 328 6.55 10.78 -11.03
CA GLY A 328 5.12 11.06 -11.13
C GLY A 328 4.48 11.40 -9.78
N ALA A 329 3.45 12.24 -9.78
CA ALA A 329 2.72 12.57 -8.57
C ALA A 329 1.94 11.36 -8.03
N LEU A 330 1.13 10.72 -8.88
CA LEU A 330 0.37 9.51 -8.57
C LEU A 330 0.93 8.30 -9.34
N SER A 331 0.96 7.14 -8.69
CA SER A 331 1.39 5.87 -9.28
C SER A 331 0.82 4.69 -8.50
N TYR A 332 1.37 3.49 -8.73
CA TYR A 332 1.08 2.27 -8.00
C TYR A 332 2.36 1.75 -7.34
N LEU A 333 2.25 0.93 -6.30
CA LEU A 333 3.41 0.17 -5.81
C LEU A 333 3.98 -0.62 -7.00
N LEU A 334 5.25 -0.36 -7.32
CA LEU A 334 5.81 -0.84 -8.57
C LEU A 334 5.80 -2.37 -8.64
N PHE A 335 5.05 -2.82 -9.63
CA PHE A 335 4.89 -4.21 -10.08
C PHE A 335 4.15 -5.13 -9.11
N THR A 336 3.39 -4.50 -8.20
CA THR A 336 2.54 -5.21 -7.24
C THR A 336 1.59 -6.21 -7.90
N SER A 337 1.51 -7.38 -7.29
CA SER A 337 0.66 -8.50 -7.68
C SER A 337 -0.64 -8.57 -6.86
N PHE A 338 -0.75 -7.79 -5.78
CA PHE A 338 -1.86 -7.84 -4.82
C PHE A 338 -3.10 -7.08 -5.29
N GLY A 339 -4.28 -7.47 -4.83
CA GLY A 339 -5.57 -6.96 -5.30
C GLY A 339 -5.69 -5.44 -5.29
N MET A 340 -6.37 -4.88 -6.29
CA MET A 340 -6.65 -3.45 -6.38
C MET A 340 -8.10 -3.18 -6.75
N SER A 341 -8.66 -2.13 -6.15
CA SER A 341 -9.99 -1.65 -6.53
C SER A 341 -9.90 -0.68 -7.71
N THR A 342 -10.86 -0.68 -8.64
CA THR A 342 -11.09 0.44 -9.56
C THR A 342 -11.76 1.63 -8.87
N SER A 343 -12.27 1.45 -7.65
CA SER A 343 -12.87 2.52 -6.85
C SER A 343 -11.84 3.48 -6.25
N ASN A 344 -10.55 3.17 -6.35
CA ASN A 344 -9.46 4.08 -5.98
C ASN A 344 -9.61 5.43 -6.66
N TRP A 345 -9.64 6.51 -5.88
CA TRP A 345 -9.96 7.82 -6.43
C TRP A 345 -9.06 8.96 -5.97
N ALA A 346 -9.04 10.01 -6.78
CA ALA A 346 -8.39 11.28 -6.51
C ALA A 346 -9.36 12.45 -6.77
N LYS A 347 -9.23 13.51 -5.98
CA LYS A 347 -10.06 14.72 -6.06
C LYS A 347 -9.32 15.96 -5.53
N GLY A 348 -9.56 17.13 -6.11
CA GLY A 348 -8.97 18.39 -5.64
C GLY A 348 -7.45 18.43 -5.74
N ILE A 349 -6.86 17.72 -6.70
CA ILE A 349 -5.41 17.62 -6.86
C ILE A 349 -4.85 18.87 -7.54
N THR A 350 -3.74 19.39 -7.02
CA THR A 350 -2.98 20.49 -7.62
C THR A 350 -1.59 20.01 -8.00
N PHE A 351 -1.14 20.36 -9.21
CA PHE A 351 0.21 20.04 -9.71
C PHE A 351 1.01 21.32 -9.96
N GLU A 352 2.20 21.40 -9.38
CA GLU A 352 3.17 22.49 -9.60
C GLU A 352 4.48 21.87 -10.09
N ASN A 353 4.77 21.98 -11.40
CA ASN A 353 5.92 21.30 -12.01
C ASN A 353 5.90 19.78 -11.69
N ALA A 354 4.77 19.13 -11.91
CA ALA A 354 4.61 17.72 -11.58
C ALA A 354 3.89 17.00 -12.72
N LYS A 355 4.44 15.85 -13.12
CA LYS A 355 3.76 14.91 -14.00
C LYS A 355 2.62 14.24 -13.21
N PRO A 356 1.34 14.36 -13.61
CA PRO A 356 0.22 13.89 -12.80
C PRO A 356 0.24 12.40 -12.46
N VAL A 357 0.48 11.56 -13.47
CA VAL A 357 0.51 10.10 -13.31
C VAL A 357 1.75 9.54 -14.01
N SER A 358 2.35 8.52 -13.42
CA SER A 358 3.34 7.70 -14.14
C SER A 358 3.23 6.22 -13.80
N PHE A 359 3.12 5.38 -14.85
CA PHE A 359 3.28 3.94 -14.75
C PHE A 359 4.58 3.53 -15.47
N PRO A 360 5.76 3.60 -14.81
CA PRO A 360 7.02 3.26 -15.45
C PRO A 360 7.06 1.82 -16.01
N PRO A 361 7.92 1.54 -17.00
CA PRO A 361 8.05 0.20 -17.56
C PRO A 361 8.47 -0.81 -16.49
N ILE A 362 8.00 -2.05 -16.64
CA ILE A 362 8.32 -3.13 -15.69
C ILE A 362 9.82 -3.44 -15.71
N GLN A 363 10.47 -3.27 -14.56
CA GLN A 363 11.90 -3.49 -14.40
C GLN A 363 12.18 -4.15 -13.05
N LYS A 364 12.69 -5.38 -13.06
CA LYS A 364 12.95 -6.17 -11.84
C LYS A 364 13.76 -5.42 -10.77
N ARG A 365 14.65 -4.51 -11.15
CA ARG A 365 15.50 -3.75 -10.21
C ARG A 365 14.74 -2.71 -9.36
N TRP A 366 13.54 -2.31 -9.75
CA TRP A 366 12.70 -1.35 -9.00
C TRP A 366 11.55 -2.04 -8.25
N ALA A 367 11.48 -3.36 -8.35
CA ALA A 367 10.38 -4.16 -7.86
C ALA A 367 10.42 -4.31 -6.34
N SER A 368 9.27 -4.08 -5.68
CA SER A 368 9.02 -4.54 -4.32
C SER A 368 8.51 -5.97 -4.31
N ASP A 369 7.69 -6.34 -5.30
CA ASP A 369 7.44 -7.72 -5.71
C ASP A 369 7.69 -7.88 -7.21
N TYR A 370 8.07 -9.10 -7.61
CA TYR A 370 8.26 -9.43 -9.02
C TYR A 370 7.62 -10.75 -9.38
N GLY A 371 6.37 -10.91 -8.96
CA GLY A 371 5.55 -12.06 -9.31
C GLY A 371 4.81 -11.83 -10.62
N ARG A 372 3.48 -11.89 -10.58
CA ARG A 372 2.64 -11.75 -11.78
C ARG A 372 2.33 -10.31 -12.16
N SER A 373 2.44 -9.40 -11.19
CA SER A 373 2.19 -7.95 -11.32
C SER A 373 0.78 -7.63 -11.82
N ALA A 374 -0.21 -8.45 -11.42
CA ALA A 374 -1.58 -8.37 -11.93
C ALA A 374 -2.21 -6.99 -11.68
N ALA A 375 -2.08 -6.48 -10.45
CA ALA A 375 -2.59 -5.16 -10.09
C ALA A 375 -1.87 -4.03 -10.84
N TYR A 376 -0.54 -4.05 -10.90
CA TYR A 376 0.19 -3.03 -11.64
C TYR A 376 -0.19 -3.02 -13.13
N LYS A 377 -0.31 -4.20 -13.76
CA LYS A 377 -0.74 -4.36 -15.16
C LYS A 377 -2.21 -4.01 -15.40
N SER A 378 -2.97 -3.74 -14.35
CA SER A 378 -4.37 -3.33 -14.39
C SER A 378 -4.61 -2.09 -13.53
N ALA A 379 -3.62 -1.19 -13.45
CA ALA A 379 -3.72 0.03 -12.68
C ALA A 379 -4.85 0.94 -13.21
N ALA A 380 -5.61 1.53 -12.30
CA ALA A 380 -6.75 2.39 -12.58
C ALA A 380 -6.95 3.42 -11.46
N ILE A 381 -7.11 4.70 -11.80
CA ILE A 381 -7.36 5.79 -10.85
C ILE A 381 -8.59 6.56 -11.32
N HIS A 382 -9.61 6.68 -10.48
CA HIS A 382 -10.81 7.46 -10.77
C HIS A 382 -10.60 8.93 -10.38
N ASP A 383 -10.64 9.83 -11.35
CA ASP A 383 -10.57 11.28 -11.14
C ASP A 383 -11.98 11.86 -10.98
N LEU A 384 -12.42 12.07 -9.74
CA LEU A 384 -13.81 12.40 -9.43
C LEU A 384 -14.23 13.77 -9.95
N ASP A 385 -13.33 14.74 -9.94
CA ASP A 385 -13.64 16.15 -10.24
C ASP A 385 -12.87 16.72 -11.43
N GLY A 386 -12.03 15.91 -12.08
CA GLY A 386 -11.24 16.33 -13.23
C GLY A 386 -9.93 17.01 -12.83
N SER A 387 -9.58 17.03 -11.55
CA SER A 387 -8.36 17.68 -11.07
C SER A 387 -7.08 16.98 -11.54
N VAL A 388 -7.14 15.67 -11.87
CA VAL A 388 -6.00 14.90 -12.40
C VAL A 388 -5.90 14.97 -13.92
N THR A 389 -7.04 14.84 -14.60
CA THR A 389 -7.15 14.56 -16.03
C THR A 389 -7.69 15.72 -16.85
N GLY A 390 -8.37 16.67 -16.20
CA GLY A 390 -9.17 17.71 -16.82
C GLY A 390 -10.60 17.29 -17.16
N ILE A 391 -10.99 16.03 -16.91
CA ILE A 391 -12.30 15.47 -17.24
C ILE A 391 -12.93 14.87 -15.98
N PRO A 392 -13.98 15.49 -15.40
CA PRO A 392 -14.65 14.96 -14.22
C PRO A 392 -15.24 13.56 -14.46
N GLY A 393 -15.00 12.65 -13.52
CA GLY A 393 -15.47 11.26 -13.58
C GLY A 393 -14.72 10.37 -14.56
N ALA A 394 -13.57 10.82 -15.08
CA ALA A 394 -12.74 10.00 -15.95
C ALA A 394 -11.82 9.07 -15.15
N TYR A 395 -11.38 7.99 -15.77
CA TYR A 395 -10.40 7.07 -15.24
C TYR A 395 -9.06 7.25 -15.93
N VAL A 396 -7.97 7.29 -15.17
CA VAL A 396 -6.62 7.04 -15.68
C VAL A 396 -6.36 5.54 -15.59
N VAL A 397 -6.15 4.88 -16.73
CA VAL A 397 -5.86 3.44 -16.79
C VAL A 397 -4.51 3.19 -17.45
N ILE A 398 -3.83 2.11 -17.08
CA ILE A 398 -2.56 1.73 -17.69
C ILE A 398 -2.71 1.41 -19.19
N ASP A 399 -1.75 1.83 -20.01
CA ASP A 399 -1.73 1.53 -21.45
C ASP A 399 -1.24 0.09 -21.69
N ASN A 400 -2.17 -0.87 -21.56
CA ASN A 400 -1.91 -2.29 -21.78
C ASN A 400 -2.70 -2.87 -22.98
N GLY A 401 -3.47 -2.03 -23.67
CA GLY A 401 -4.33 -2.43 -24.79
C GLY A 401 -5.61 -3.19 -24.44
N ILE A 402 -5.91 -3.38 -23.15
CA ILE A 402 -7.15 -3.98 -22.66
C ILE A 402 -7.98 -2.94 -21.90
N ALA A 403 -7.35 -2.26 -20.94
CA ALA A 403 -7.97 -1.16 -20.20
C ALA A 403 -8.02 0.11 -21.07
N ALA A 404 -6.90 0.43 -21.73
CA ALA A 404 -6.78 1.55 -22.66
C ALA A 404 -7.31 1.17 -24.05
N ASP A 405 -8.40 1.80 -24.44
CA ASP A 405 -8.99 1.75 -25.78
C ASP A 405 -8.58 2.99 -26.57
N GLU A 406 -7.86 2.82 -27.69
CA GLU A 406 -7.39 3.96 -28.49
C GLU A 406 -8.52 4.74 -29.19
N GLU A 407 -9.69 4.11 -29.40
CA GLU A 407 -10.84 4.76 -30.01
C GLU A 407 -11.69 5.53 -28.98
N ALA A 408 -11.74 5.03 -27.73
CA ALA A 408 -12.59 5.59 -26.67
C ALA A 408 -11.86 6.42 -25.61
N CYS A 409 -10.53 6.33 -25.53
CA CYS A 409 -9.71 7.02 -24.52
C CYS A 409 -8.75 8.05 -25.11
N GLU A 410 -8.42 9.08 -24.33
CA GLU A 410 -7.31 9.98 -24.64
C GLU A 410 -5.99 9.34 -24.18
N MET A 411 -5.19 8.87 -25.14
CA MET A 411 -3.89 8.28 -24.85
C MET A 411 -2.92 9.32 -24.24
N LYS A 412 -2.23 8.96 -23.16
CA LYS A 412 -1.18 9.75 -22.51
C LYS A 412 0.13 8.96 -22.50
N PRO A 413 0.86 8.86 -23.64
CA PRO A 413 2.07 8.04 -23.74
C PRO A 413 3.16 8.43 -22.74
N SER A 414 3.27 9.72 -22.39
CA SER A 414 4.22 10.16 -21.38
C SER A 414 3.93 9.58 -19.99
N TRP A 415 2.68 9.24 -19.68
CA TRP A 415 2.25 8.62 -18.42
C TRP A 415 2.27 7.09 -18.48
N ASN A 416 2.45 6.49 -19.66
CA ASN A 416 2.18 5.08 -19.95
C ASN A 416 0.73 4.71 -19.56
N ALA A 417 -0.21 5.60 -19.89
CA ALA A 417 -1.60 5.51 -19.48
C ALA A 417 -2.53 6.06 -20.56
N ALA A 418 -3.83 5.92 -20.33
CA ALA A 418 -4.90 6.57 -21.08
C ALA A 418 -5.93 7.17 -20.12
N VAL A 419 -6.60 8.25 -20.54
CA VAL A 419 -7.74 8.84 -19.84
C VAL A 419 -9.02 8.40 -20.53
N CYS A 420 -9.85 7.64 -19.83
CA CYS A 420 -11.06 7.04 -20.37
C CYS A 420 -12.29 7.57 -19.65
N VAL A 421 -13.38 7.81 -20.38
CA VAL A 421 -14.68 8.16 -19.80
C VAL A 421 -15.60 6.95 -19.77
N GLY A 422 -16.60 7.00 -18.90
CA GLY A 422 -17.55 5.91 -18.71
C GLY A 422 -17.13 4.98 -17.57
N ASP A 423 -17.92 3.93 -17.38
CA ASP A 423 -17.75 3.00 -16.28
C ASP A 423 -16.57 2.05 -16.52
N MET A 424 -15.70 1.94 -15.52
CA MET A 424 -14.50 1.12 -15.51
C MET A 424 -14.52 0.22 -14.29
N GLY A 425 -14.44 -1.09 -14.53
CA GLY A 425 -14.44 -2.07 -13.46
C GLY A 425 -13.44 -3.18 -13.67
N ARG A 426 -13.63 -4.26 -12.92
CA ARG A 426 -12.74 -5.42 -12.92
C ARG A 426 -13.37 -6.57 -13.68
N PHE A 427 -12.54 -7.17 -14.52
CA PHE A 427 -12.82 -8.43 -15.17
C PHE A 427 -11.87 -9.50 -14.63
N THR A 428 -12.47 -10.63 -14.22
CA THR A 428 -11.74 -11.77 -13.71
C THR A 428 -12.10 -13.05 -14.46
N ILE A 429 -11.07 -13.83 -14.81
CA ILE A 429 -11.18 -15.21 -15.25
C ILE A 429 -10.64 -16.11 -14.14
N GLY A 430 -11.49 -17.02 -13.65
CA GLY A 430 -11.15 -17.97 -12.60
C GLY A 430 -9.94 -18.86 -12.95
N GLY A 431 -9.15 -19.16 -11.94
CA GLY A 431 -7.97 -20.02 -12.03
C GLY A 431 -6.95 -19.73 -10.93
N ASN A 432 -5.88 -20.52 -10.86
CA ASN A 432 -4.80 -20.27 -9.91
C ASN A 432 -3.83 -19.22 -10.47
N PHE A 433 -3.98 -17.98 -10.01
CA PHE A 433 -3.12 -16.85 -10.35
C PHE A 433 -2.38 -16.29 -9.14
N SER A 434 -1.71 -17.15 -8.36
CA SER A 434 -0.92 -16.72 -7.21
C SER A 434 0.01 -15.55 -7.57
N GLY A 435 -0.16 -14.43 -6.85
CA GLY A 435 0.55 -13.18 -7.12
C GLY A 435 2.07 -13.33 -6.98
N PHE A 436 2.55 -14.23 -6.12
CA PHE A 436 3.97 -14.45 -5.88
C PHE A 436 4.63 -15.47 -6.82
N GLU A 437 3.85 -16.19 -7.64
CA GLU A 437 4.43 -17.13 -8.59
C GLU A 437 5.13 -16.37 -9.73
N ALA A 438 6.40 -16.72 -9.96
CA ALA A 438 7.18 -16.25 -11.09
C ALA A 438 7.33 -17.37 -12.13
N GLY A 439 7.16 -17.03 -13.41
CA GLY A 439 7.33 -17.97 -14.52
C GLY A 439 6.13 -18.01 -15.47
N PRO A 440 6.22 -18.83 -16.54
CA PRO A 440 5.15 -18.94 -17.53
C PRO A 440 3.90 -19.60 -16.94
N ILE A 441 2.73 -19.12 -17.32
CA ILE A 441 1.43 -19.69 -16.93
C ILE A 441 1.14 -20.91 -17.80
N THR A 442 0.87 -22.06 -17.17
CA THR A 442 0.37 -23.25 -17.88
C THR A 442 -1.03 -22.97 -18.45
N ASP A 443 -1.23 -23.32 -19.72
CA ASP A 443 -2.46 -23.03 -20.47
C ASP A 443 -2.85 -21.55 -20.35
N PRO A 444 -2.01 -20.65 -20.90
CA PRO A 444 -2.19 -19.21 -20.74
C PRO A 444 -3.51 -18.76 -21.34
N ILE A 445 -4.02 -17.66 -20.81
CA ILE A 445 -5.19 -16.97 -21.37
C ILE A 445 -4.69 -15.68 -22.01
N ILE A 446 -4.93 -15.55 -23.30
CA ILE A 446 -4.61 -14.35 -24.06
C ILE A 446 -5.92 -13.61 -24.33
N LEU A 447 -6.00 -12.39 -23.81
CA LEU A 447 -7.05 -11.44 -24.17
C LEU A 447 -6.63 -10.71 -25.43
N GLN A 448 -7.56 -10.52 -26.35
CA GLN A 448 -7.38 -9.66 -27.51
C GLN A 448 -8.49 -8.63 -27.61
N ARG A 449 -8.09 -7.39 -27.86
CA ARG A 449 -8.96 -6.23 -28.09
C ARG A 449 -8.29 -5.37 -29.15
N ASP A 450 -9.01 -5.04 -30.23
CA ASP A 450 -8.54 -4.15 -31.31
C ASP A 450 -7.15 -4.52 -31.88
N GLY A 451 -6.88 -5.83 -32.00
CA GLY A 451 -5.60 -6.36 -32.49
C GLY A 451 -4.44 -6.33 -31.48
N LYS A 452 -4.63 -5.75 -30.30
CA LYS A 452 -3.68 -5.82 -29.18
C LYS A 452 -3.87 -7.13 -28.42
N ARG A 453 -2.77 -7.68 -27.91
CA ARG A 453 -2.74 -8.95 -27.15
C ARG A 453 -2.23 -8.69 -25.75
N PHE A 454 -2.89 -9.27 -24.76
CA PHE A 454 -2.52 -9.19 -23.36
C PHE A 454 -2.59 -10.57 -22.71
N GLU A 455 -1.49 -10.98 -22.07
CA GLU A 455 -1.48 -12.21 -21.28
C GLU A 455 -2.15 -11.95 -19.93
N TYR A 456 -3.27 -12.62 -19.68
CA TYR A 456 -4.04 -12.44 -18.46
C TYR A 456 -3.32 -13.08 -17.27
N THR A 457 -3.08 -12.28 -16.22
CA THR A 457 -2.28 -12.68 -15.06
C THR A 457 -3.05 -12.76 -13.75
N GLY A 458 -4.38 -12.71 -13.77
CA GLY A 458 -5.23 -12.92 -12.59
C GLY A 458 -6.30 -11.87 -12.34
N GLN A 459 -6.13 -10.67 -12.92
CA GLN A 459 -7.13 -9.60 -12.90
C GLN A 459 -6.88 -8.67 -14.11
N ALA A 460 -7.93 -8.01 -14.61
CA ALA A 460 -7.82 -6.94 -15.60
C ALA A 460 -8.80 -5.80 -15.29
N THR A 461 -8.41 -4.57 -15.62
CA THR A 461 -9.33 -3.42 -15.67
C THR A 461 -9.87 -3.31 -17.09
N ILE A 462 -11.15 -2.99 -17.21
CA ILE A 462 -11.79 -2.82 -18.51
C ILE A 462 -13.03 -1.94 -18.41
N GLY A 463 -13.27 -1.17 -19.47
CA GLY A 463 -14.44 -0.31 -19.59
C GLY A 463 -15.67 -1.08 -20.04
N SER A 464 -16.83 -0.66 -19.53
CA SER A 464 -18.13 -1.15 -19.96
C SER A 464 -18.32 -0.97 -21.47
N GLY A 465 -18.95 -1.97 -22.11
CA GLY A 465 -19.19 -2.02 -23.55
C GLY A 465 -18.06 -2.62 -24.38
N ALA A 466 -16.95 -3.06 -23.76
CA ALA A 466 -15.85 -3.65 -24.51
C ALA A 466 -16.17 -5.06 -25.04
N GLU A 467 -15.65 -5.35 -26.24
CA GLU A 467 -15.64 -6.69 -26.84
C GLU A 467 -14.24 -7.30 -26.71
N LEU A 468 -14.14 -8.53 -26.19
CA LEU A 468 -12.88 -9.24 -25.98
C LEU A 468 -12.90 -10.61 -26.65
N ARG A 469 -11.83 -10.95 -27.36
CA ARG A 469 -11.56 -12.34 -27.75
C ARG A 469 -10.67 -13.00 -26.71
N VAL A 470 -11.06 -14.18 -26.23
CA VAL A 470 -10.31 -14.93 -25.21
C VAL A 470 -9.75 -16.21 -25.82
N GLU A 471 -8.44 -16.30 -25.94
CA GLU A 471 -7.75 -17.48 -26.47
C GLU A 471 -7.03 -18.25 -25.37
N THR A 472 -7.32 -19.55 -25.26
CA THR A 472 -6.70 -20.44 -24.28
C THR A 472 -6.87 -21.90 -24.66
N SER A 473 -5.98 -22.77 -24.19
CA SER A 473 -6.12 -24.24 -24.28
C SER A 473 -7.00 -24.84 -23.18
N ARG A 474 -7.46 -24.04 -22.21
CA ARG A 474 -8.32 -24.51 -21.12
C ARG A 474 -9.67 -25.00 -21.66
N ASP A 475 -10.20 -26.04 -21.02
CA ASP A 475 -11.50 -26.64 -21.36
C ASP A 475 -12.68 -25.89 -20.72
N THR A 476 -12.43 -25.21 -19.59
CA THR A 476 -13.43 -24.45 -18.84
C THR A 476 -12.90 -23.07 -18.47
N LEU A 477 -13.80 -22.08 -18.42
CA LEU A 477 -13.54 -20.76 -17.88
C LEU A 477 -14.68 -20.31 -16.97
N SER A 478 -14.35 -19.60 -15.91
CA SER A 478 -15.31 -18.89 -15.06
C SER A 478 -15.05 -17.40 -15.26
N LEU A 479 -15.99 -16.68 -15.87
CA LEU A 479 -15.87 -15.27 -16.19
C LEU A 479 -16.71 -14.47 -15.20
N SER A 480 -16.15 -13.39 -14.64
CA SER A 480 -16.84 -12.54 -13.66
C SER A 480 -16.54 -11.06 -13.87
N LEU A 481 -17.55 -10.22 -13.59
CA LEU A 481 -17.43 -8.77 -13.49
C LEU A 481 -17.64 -8.32 -12.05
N SER A 482 -16.90 -7.30 -11.63
CA SER A 482 -17.09 -6.61 -10.35
C SER A 482 -16.70 -5.13 -10.48
N GLU A 483 -17.13 -4.32 -9.51
CA GLU A 483 -16.80 -2.88 -9.45
C GLU A 483 -17.27 -2.11 -10.70
N MET A 484 -18.45 -2.46 -11.22
CA MET A 484 -19.13 -1.78 -12.32
C MET A 484 -20.54 -1.35 -11.91
N ASP A 485 -21.08 -0.38 -12.62
CA ASP A 485 -22.43 0.14 -12.45
C ASP A 485 -23.50 -0.83 -12.98
N GLU A 486 -24.74 -0.66 -12.50
CA GLU A 486 -25.90 -1.37 -13.05
C GLU A 486 -26.09 -1.02 -14.53
N GLY A 487 -26.26 -2.06 -15.36
CA GLY A 487 -26.38 -1.96 -16.81
C GLY A 487 -25.05 -2.08 -17.56
N SER A 488 -23.91 -2.06 -16.86
CA SER A 488 -22.61 -2.29 -17.49
C SER A 488 -22.45 -3.72 -17.98
N TRP A 489 -21.69 -3.87 -19.06
CA TRP A 489 -21.58 -5.17 -19.73
C TRP A 489 -20.26 -5.34 -20.47
N LEU A 490 -19.85 -6.60 -20.66
CA LEU A 490 -18.76 -7.00 -21.56
C LEU A 490 -19.24 -8.10 -22.50
N LEU A 491 -18.71 -8.11 -23.73
CA LEU A 491 -18.97 -9.17 -24.71
C LEU A 491 -17.70 -9.96 -24.98
N PHE A 492 -17.79 -11.28 -24.94
CA PHE A 492 -16.68 -12.19 -25.13
C PHE A 492 -16.88 -13.06 -26.37
N GLU A 493 -15.87 -13.12 -27.24
CA GLU A 493 -15.71 -14.17 -28.24
C GLU A 493 -14.84 -15.29 -27.65
N LEU A 494 -15.37 -16.52 -27.59
CA LEU A 494 -14.70 -17.69 -27.02
C LEU A 494 -14.54 -18.79 -28.09
N PRO A 495 -13.43 -18.81 -28.85
CA PRO A 495 -13.21 -19.78 -29.90
C PRO A 495 -13.14 -21.23 -29.41
N GLY A 496 -13.94 -22.11 -30.03
CA GLY A 496 -14.00 -23.53 -29.72
C GLY A 496 -14.76 -23.90 -28.44
N PHE A 497 -15.29 -22.93 -27.69
CA PHE A 497 -16.26 -23.15 -26.62
C PHE A 497 -17.66 -23.33 -27.24
N ASN A 498 -18.55 -24.08 -26.58
CA ASN A 498 -19.85 -24.42 -27.17
C ASN A 498 -21.01 -24.56 -26.18
N SER A 499 -20.75 -24.40 -24.88
CA SER A 499 -21.71 -24.58 -23.80
C SER A 499 -21.49 -23.56 -22.67
N THR A 500 -22.58 -23.19 -22.01
CA THR A 500 -22.60 -22.37 -20.79
C THR A 500 -23.34 -23.11 -19.68
N ALA A 501 -22.99 -22.84 -18.42
CA ALA A 501 -23.75 -23.36 -17.27
C ALA A 501 -25.04 -22.56 -17.01
N THR A 502 -25.03 -21.26 -17.35
CA THR A 502 -26.11 -20.30 -17.12
C THR A 502 -26.26 -19.35 -18.31
N GLY A 503 -27.19 -18.39 -18.22
CA GLY A 503 -27.44 -17.38 -19.26
C GLY A 503 -28.50 -17.79 -20.28
N VAL A 504 -29.09 -16.79 -20.93
CA VAL A 504 -30.16 -16.98 -21.92
C VAL A 504 -29.58 -17.06 -23.34
N GLU A 505 -29.88 -18.11 -24.09
CA GLU A 505 -29.49 -18.20 -25.50
C GLU A 505 -30.25 -17.18 -26.36
N LYS A 506 -29.53 -16.45 -27.21
CA LYS A 506 -30.09 -15.50 -28.18
C LYS A 506 -29.99 -16.06 -29.59
N SER A 507 -30.89 -15.63 -30.47
CA SER A 507 -31.01 -16.17 -31.83
C SER A 507 -29.95 -15.69 -32.82
N SER A 508 -29.20 -14.64 -32.47
CA SER A 508 -28.15 -14.05 -33.30
C SER A 508 -27.19 -13.23 -32.45
N LEU A 509 -26.00 -12.94 -32.98
CA LEU A 509 -25.04 -12.02 -32.34
C LEU A 509 -25.61 -10.60 -32.16
N ALA A 510 -26.45 -10.13 -33.09
CA ALA A 510 -27.14 -8.85 -32.95
C ALA A 510 -28.10 -8.87 -31.75
N ALA A 511 -28.91 -9.93 -31.62
CA ALA A 511 -29.81 -10.09 -30.47
C ALA A 511 -29.04 -10.24 -29.14
N LEU A 512 -27.82 -10.79 -29.16
CA LEU A 512 -26.93 -10.83 -28.00
C LEU A 512 -26.43 -9.43 -27.62
N ARG A 513 -25.98 -8.63 -28.59
CA ARG A 513 -25.57 -7.24 -28.34
C ARG A 513 -26.69 -6.38 -27.76
N ASP A 514 -27.93 -6.60 -28.19
CA ASP A 514 -29.12 -5.88 -27.68
C ASP A 514 -29.63 -6.39 -26.32
N ALA A 515 -29.12 -7.53 -25.82
CA ALA A 515 -29.58 -8.12 -24.57
C ALA A 515 -29.20 -7.26 -23.36
N SER A 516 -30.10 -7.16 -22.37
CA SER A 516 -29.90 -6.46 -21.10
C SER A 516 -29.63 -7.41 -19.93
N ASP A 517 -29.40 -8.69 -20.23
CA ASP A 517 -29.21 -9.78 -19.29
C ASP A 517 -28.00 -10.63 -19.70
N THR A 518 -27.37 -11.28 -18.72
CA THR A 518 -26.28 -12.22 -18.99
C THR A 518 -26.79 -13.34 -19.90
N SER A 519 -26.17 -13.45 -21.09
CA SER A 519 -26.70 -14.24 -22.20
C SER A 519 -25.60 -14.73 -23.13
N TYR A 520 -25.94 -15.64 -24.05
CA TYR A 520 -24.98 -16.18 -25.00
C TYR A 520 -25.59 -16.39 -26.39
N TYR A 521 -24.72 -16.48 -27.40
CA TYR A 521 -25.04 -16.88 -28.76
C TYR A 521 -23.99 -17.85 -29.26
N LYS A 522 -24.43 -18.96 -29.87
CA LYS A 522 -23.52 -19.95 -30.44
C LYS A 522 -23.42 -19.75 -31.94
N ASP A 523 -22.21 -19.44 -32.38
CA ASP A 523 -21.82 -19.47 -33.79
C ASP A 523 -21.18 -20.83 -34.14
N ASP A 524 -20.91 -21.08 -35.42
CA ASP A 524 -20.37 -22.36 -35.91
C ASP A 524 -19.03 -22.74 -35.25
N ASN A 525 -18.20 -21.75 -34.90
CA ASN A 525 -16.84 -21.95 -34.39
C ASN A 525 -16.56 -21.31 -33.02
N SER A 526 -17.51 -20.57 -32.46
CA SER A 526 -17.28 -19.77 -31.25
C SER A 526 -18.54 -19.63 -30.41
N LEU A 527 -18.35 -19.56 -29.11
CA LEU A 527 -19.37 -19.15 -28.17
C LEU A 527 -19.21 -17.66 -27.90
N TRP A 528 -20.25 -16.89 -28.16
CA TRP A 528 -20.31 -15.47 -27.79
C TRP A 528 -21.07 -15.33 -26.48
N VAL A 529 -20.50 -14.61 -25.53
CA VAL A 529 -21.08 -14.44 -24.18
C VAL A 529 -21.15 -12.97 -23.84
N LYS A 530 -22.31 -12.48 -23.43
CA LYS A 530 -22.48 -11.15 -22.85
C LYS A 530 -22.68 -11.29 -21.35
N LEU A 531 -21.76 -10.74 -20.56
CA LEU A 531 -21.95 -10.55 -19.13
C LEU A 531 -22.55 -9.18 -18.90
N VAL A 532 -23.63 -9.10 -18.13
CA VAL A 532 -24.31 -7.84 -17.79
C VAL A 532 -24.48 -7.76 -16.28
N VAL A 533 -24.07 -6.64 -15.69
CA VAL A 533 -24.36 -6.30 -14.30
C VAL A 533 -25.81 -5.85 -14.20
N THR A 534 -26.69 -6.72 -13.72
CA THR A 534 -28.12 -6.42 -13.56
C THR A 534 -28.47 -5.82 -12.19
N ASP A 535 -27.55 -5.92 -11.23
CA ASP A 535 -27.64 -5.30 -9.91
C ASP A 535 -26.20 -5.09 -9.41
N ALA A 536 -25.83 -3.83 -9.18
CA ALA A 536 -24.49 -3.47 -8.71
C ALA A 536 -24.20 -3.97 -7.29
N ASN A 537 -25.23 -4.33 -6.51
CA ASN A 537 -25.10 -4.86 -5.15
C ASN A 537 -25.19 -6.39 -5.09
N ASN A 538 -25.24 -7.06 -6.25
CA ASN A 538 -25.34 -8.52 -6.28
C ASN A 538 -24.11 -9.18 -5.63
N GLU A 539 -24.35 -10.04 -4.64
CA GLU A 539 -23.31 -10.81 -3.94
C GLU A 539 -23.17 -12.20 -4.58
N GLY A 540 -22.64 -12.24 -5.81
CA GLY A 540 -22.35 -13.49 -6.53
C GLY A 540 -21.19 -14.29 -5.90
N PRO A 541 -20.56 -15.25 -6.62
CA PRO A 541 -19.41 -15.96 -6.08
C PRO A 541 -18.26 -15.01 -5.71
N VAL A 542 -17.48 -15.39 -4.69
CA VAL A 542 -16.25 -14.68 -4.32
C VAL A 542 -15.25 -14.79 -5.48
N VAL A 543 -14.89 -13.64 -6.04
CA VAL A 543 -13.94 -13.51 -7.15
C VAL A 543 -12.52 -13.33 -6.63
N GLU A 544 -12.38 -12.58 -5.53
CA GLU A 544 -11.13 -12.44 -4.79
C GLU A 544 -11.35 -12.78 -3.32
N ALA A 545 -10.64 -13.79 -2.83
CA ALA A 545 -10.78 -14.25 -1.45
C ALA A 545 -10.32 -13.18 -0.44
N VAL A 546 -9.28 -12.43 -0.80
CA VAL A 546 -8.82 -11.26 -0.06
C VAL A 546 -9.80 -10.12 -0.36
N GLY A 547 -10.35 -9.50 0.69
CA GLY A 547 -11.30 -8.39 0.56
C GLY A 547 -12.72 -8.78 0.21
N ARG A 548 -12.96 -10.08 -0.04
CA ARG A 548 -14.27 -10.65 -0.37
C ARG A 548 -14.97 -9.90 -1.51
N LEU A 549 -14.22 -9.57 -2.57
CA LEU A 549 -14.82 -9.01 -3.77
C LEU A 549 -15.72 -10.07 -4.41
N MET A 550 -17.00 -9.74 -4.54
CA MET A 550 -18.04 -10.62 -5.09
C MET A 550 -18.31 -10.27 -6.55
N ALA A 551 -18.64 -11.27 -7.35
CA ALA A 551 -19.06 -11.04 -8.73
C ALA A 551 -20.43 -10.37 -8.74
N GLN A 552 -20.55 -9.26 -9.46
CA GLN A 552 -21.85 -8.65 -9.77
C GLN A 552 -22.53 -9.40 -10.92
N ALA A 553 -21.74 -9.97 -11.84
CA ALA A 553 -22.18 -10.85 -12.92
C ALA A 553 -21.16 -11.95 -13.14
N ASN A 554 -21.60 -13.19 -13.39
CA ASN A 554 -20.70 -14.31 -13.66
C ASN A 554 -21.33 -15.38 -14.59
N ILE A 555 -20.48 -16.12 -15.28
CA ILE A 555 -20.88 -17.25 -16.13
C ILE A 555 -19.75 -18.26 -16.25
N GLU A 556 -20.10 -19.55 -16.27
CA GLU A 556 -19.16 -20.63 -16.59
C GLU A 556 -19.39 -21.12 -18.02
N VAL A 557 -18.29 -21.38 -18.72
CA VAL A 557 -18.27 -21.80 -20.12
C VAL A 557 -17.37 -23.01 -20.32
N SER A 558 -17.73 -23.88 -21.27
CA SER A 558 -16.97 -25.08 -21.59
C SER A 558 -16.95 -25.43 -23.09
N ARG A 559 -15.91 -26.19 -23.46
CA ARG A 559 -15.72 -26.76 -24.81
C ARG A 559 -16.57 -28.00 -25.06
#